data_AF-A0A7G1I619-F1
#
_entry.id   AF-A0A7G1I619-F1
#
_cell.length_a   1.000
_cell.length_b   1.000
_cell.length_c   1.000
_cell.angle_alpha   90.00
_cell.angle_beta   90.00
_cell.angle_gamma   90.00
#
_symmetry.space_group_name_H-M   'P 1'
#
loop_
_entity.id
_entity.type
_entity.pdbx_description
1 polymer ?
#
loop_
_entity_poly.entity_id
_entity_poly.type
_entity_poly.pdbx_seq_one_letter_code
_entity_poly.pdbx_strand_id
1 'polypeptide(L)'
;MCEDPRFSIARLSLLDRGMVFVVAHVRGGGEMGRLWYEHGKMLHKKNTFSDFVAAAKHLVDSGLTRPERLVALGGSAGGLLVGAVANMAPELFAGILAQVPFVDPLTTILDPSLPLTVTEWDEWGNPSTTAMSMRT
;
A
#
# COMPACT_ATOMS: atom_id res chain seq x y z
N MET A 1 -2.98 -4.59 9.82
CA MET A 1 -3.39 -6.01 9.66
C MET A 1 -2.25 -6.77 9.01
N CYS A 2 -2.12 -8.08 9.22
CA CYS A 2 -1.17 -8.93 8.49
C CYS A 2 -1.83 -9.46 7.21
N GLU A 3 -1.11 -9.48 6.09
CA GLU A 3 -1.52 -10.28 4.93
C GLU A 3 -0.67 -11.55 4.94
N ASP A 4 -1.20 -12.65 5.51
CA ASP A 4 -0.47 -13.91 5.59
C ASP A 4 -0.50 -14.69 4.27
N PRO A 5 0.57 -15.43 3.92
CA PRO A 5 0.56 -16.34 2.80
C PRO A 5 -0.56 -17.38 2.95
N ARG A 6 -1.57 -17.29 2.10
CA ARG A 6 -2.72 -18.20 2.10
C ARG A 6 -3.11 -18.63 0.70
N PHE A 7 -3.69 -19.82 0.60
CA PHE A 7 -4.30 -20.30 -0.63
C PHE A 7 -5.50 -19.42 -1.01
N SER A 8 -5.68 -19.18 -2.31
CA SER A 8 -6.82 -18.43 -2.83
C SER A 8 -7.20 -18.95 -4.21
N ILE A 9 -8.43 -19.45 -4.34
CA ILE A 9 -9.01 -19.91 -5.61
C ILE A 9 -9.02 -18.77 -6.64
N ALA A 10 -9.27 -17.54 -6.20
CA ALA A 10 -9.29 -16.36 -7.07
C ALA A 10 -7.94 -16.11 -7.77
N ARG A 11 -6.81 -16.60 -7.21
CA ARG A 11 -5.48 -16.46 -7.80
C ARG A 11 -5.19 -17.49 -8.89
N LEU A 12 -5.87 -18.66 -8.88
CA LEU A 12 -5.59 -19.75 -9.83
C LEU A 12 -5.69 -19.30 -11.28
N SER A 13 -6.71 -18.50 -11.61
CA SER A 13 -6.90 -17.96 -12.96
C SER A 13 -5.68 -17.18 -13.48
N LEU A 14 -4.98 -16.45 -12.61
CA LEU A 14 -3.75 -15.72 -12.98
C LEU A 14 -2.57 -16.69 -13.16
N LEU A 15 -2.41 -17.62 -12.22
CA LEU A 15 -1.33 -18.61 -12.22
C LEU A 15 -1.40 -19.53 -13.45
N ASP A 16 -2.60 -20.01 -13.80
CA ASP A 16 -2.86 -20.86 -14.97
C ASP A 16 -2.59 -20.14 -16.30
N ARG A 17 -2.53 -18.80 -16.28
CA ARG A 17 -2.19 -17.96 -17.44
C ARG A 17 -0.72 -17.51 -17.43
N GLY A 18 0.10 -18.12 -16.58
CA GLY A 18 1.55 -17.87 -16.52
C GLY A 18 1.93 -16.60 -15.78
N MET A 19 1.02 -15.99 -15.00
CA MET A 19 1.39 -14.87 -14.13
C MET A 19 2.03 -15.37 -12.84
N VAL A 20 3.00 -14.60 -12.34
CA VAL A 20 3.53 -14.76 -10.99
C VAL A 20 2.72 -13.85 -10.05
N PHE A 21 2.22 -14.40 -8.95
CA PHE A 21 1.54 -13.63 -7.92
C PHE A 21 2.49 -13.38 -6.74
N VAL A 22 2.67 -12.12 -6.36
CA VAL A 22 3.58 -11.71 -5.27
C VAL A 22 2.80 -10.92 -4.23
N VAL A 23 3.06 -11.19 -2.95
CA VAL A 23 2.64 -10.35 -1.83
C VAL A 23 3.88 -9.64 -1.30
N ALA A 24 3.88 -8.31 -1.32
CA ALA A 24 4.91 -7.51 -0.68
C ALA A 24 4.51 -7.22 0.78
N HIS A 25 5.14 -7.90 1.74
CA HIS A 25 4.91 -7.68 3.17
C HIS A 25 5.64 -6.41 3.65
N VAL A 26 5.08 -5.24 3.28
CA VAL A 26 5.66 -3.91 3.56
C VAL A 26 5.43 -3.45 5.01
N ARG A 27 6.24 -2.50 5.51
CA ARG A 27 5.99 -1.86 6.81
C ARG A 27 4.60 -1.23 6.85
N GLY A 28 4.00 -1.24 8.05
CA GLY A 28 2.58 -0.93 8.26
C GLY A 28 1.69 -2.18 8.28
N GLY A 29 2.20 -3.32 7.80
CA GLY A 29 1.67 -4.65 8.11
C GLY A 29 2.16 -5.15 9.49
N GLY A 30 1.73 -6.35 9.88
CA GLY A 30 2.10 -6.97 11.17
C GLY A 30 3.01 -8.19 11.05
N GLU A 31 3.51 -8.49 9.86
CA GLU A 31 4.21 -9.75 9.53
C GLU A 31 5.51 -9.93 10.33
N MET A 32 6.19 -8.83 10.65
CA MET A 32 7.41 -8.82 11.48
C MET A 32 7.17 -8.28 12.90
N GLY A 33 5.93 -8.38 13.39
CA GLY A 33 5.52 -7.95 14.73
C GLY A 33 5.21 -6.46 14.85
N ARG A 34 5.00 -5.98 16.09
CA ARG A 34 4.46 -4.63 16.36
C ARG A 34 5.31 -3.49 15.79
N LEU A 35 6.64 -3.61 15.84
CA LEU A 35 7.53 -2.57 15.31
C LEU A 35 7.43 -2.42 13.79
N TRP A 36 7.07 -3.49 13.07
CA TRP A 36 6.85 -3.43 11.62
C TRP A 36 5.66 -2.54 11.26
N TYR A 37 4.59 -2.63 12.07
CA TYR A 37 3.41 -1.80 11.96
C TYR A 37 3.70 -0.33 12.35
N GLU A 38 4.30 -0.10 13.52
CA GLU A 38 4.59 1.25 14.01
C GLU A 38 5.53 2.03 13.07
N HIS A 39 6.46 1.33 12.42
CA HIS A 39 7.34 1.94 11.41
C HIS A 39 6.69 2.12 10.02
N GLY A 40 5.39 1.90 9.88
CA GLY A 40 4.63 2.16 8.65
C GLY A 40 3.25 2.75 8.92
N LYS A 41 3.14 3.59 9.95
CA LYS A 41 1.95 4.40 10.28
C LYS A 41 2.34 5.84 10.60
N MET A 42 1.36 6.76 10.68
CA MET A 42 1.58 8.17 11.02
C MET A 42 2.76 8.80 10.23
N LEU A 43 3.70 9.47 10.91
CA LEU A 43 4.88 10.10 10.30
C LEU A 43 5.80 9.12 9.55
N HIS A 44 5.69 7.82 9.82
CA HIS A 44 6.46 6.78 9.17
C HIS A 44 5.73 6.12 7.99
N LYS A 45 4.50 6.53 7.64
CA LYS A 45 3.73 5.87 6.56
C LYS A 45 4.42 5.85 5.20
N LYS A 46 5.29 6.83 4.92
CA LYS A 46 6.11 6.81 3.68
C LYS A 46 6.91 5.52 3.51
N ASN A 47 7.27 4.85 4.60
CA ASN A 47 7.93 3.55 4.58
C ASN A 47 7.09 2.46 3.89
N THR A 48 5.77 2.46 4.08
CA THR A 48 4.87 1.52 3.37
C THR A 48 5.03 1.64 1.86
N PHE A 49 5.07 2.88 1.36
CA PHE A 49 5.15 3.15 -0.07
C PHE A 49 6.55 2.86 -0.62
N SER A 50 7.61 3.28 0.09
CA SER A 50 8.98 3.04 -0.34
C SER A 50 9.35 1.55 -0.29
N ASP A 51 8.85 0.78 0.67
CA ASP A 51 9.03 -0.67 0.71
C ASP A 51 8.36 -1.35 -0.49
N PHE A 52 7.15 -0.90 -0.87
CA PHE A 52 6.46 -1.45 -2.03
C PHE A 52 7.19 -1.16 -3.34
N VAL A 53 7.70 0.08 -3.49
CA VAL A 53 8.55 0.46 -4.62
C VAL A 53 9.86 -0.34 -4.63
N ALA A 54 10.47 -0.57 -3.46
CA ALA A 54 11.69 -1.37 -3.35
C ALA A 54 11.45 -2.84 -3.74
N ALA A 55 10.31 -3.41 -3.32
CA ALA A 55 9.91 -4.75 -3.74
C ALA A 55 9.71 -4.82 -5.26
N ALA A 56 8.98 -3.86 -5.86
CA ALA A 56 8.78 -3.80 -7.30
C ALA A 56 10.10 -3.71 -8.07
N LYS A 57 11.02 -2.82 -7.64
CA LYS A 57 12.37 -2.71 -8.22
C LYS A 57 13.14 -4.03 -8.13
N HIS A 58 13.11 -4.67 -6.96
CA HIS A 58 13.78 -5.96 -6.78
C HIS A 58 13.27 -7.04 -7.76
N LEU A 59 11.97 -7.10 -8.02
CA LEU A 59 11.39 -8.05 -9.00
C LEU A 59 11.85 -7.76 -10.44
N VAL A 60 12.03 -6.49 -10.79
CA VAL A 60 12.55 -6.07 -12.11
C VAL A 60 14.05 -6.37 -12.20
N ASP A 61 14.83 -5.95 -11.21
CA ASP A 61 16.29 -6.08 -11.19
C ASP A 61 16.76 -7.54 -11.14
N SER A 62 15.97 -8.43 -10.51
CA SER A 62 16.22 -9.87 -10.50
C SER A 62 15.84 -10.58 -11.81
N GLY A 63 15.22 -9.87 -12.74
CA GLY A 63 14.74 -10.43 -14.01
C GLY A 63 13.48 -11.28 -13.90
N LEU A 64 12.81 -11.30 -12.74
CA LEU A 64 11.55 -12.05 -12.57
C LEU A 64 10.43 -11.42 -13.41
N THR A 65 10.47 -10.11 -13.61
CA THR A 65 9.55 -9.37 -14.47
C THR A 65 10.27 -8.18 -15.13
N ARG A 66 9.51 -7.39 -15.87
CA ARG A 66 9.92 -6.09 -16.42
C ARG A 66 8.78 -5.09 -16.22
N PRO A 67 9.05 -3.77 -16.22
CA PRO A 67 8.01 -2.78 -15.94
C PRO A 67 6.78 -2.92 -16.84
N GLU A 68 6.95 -3.28 -18.11
CA GLU A 68 5.86 -3.47 -19.09
C GLU A 68 4.98 -4.69 -18.80
N ARG A 69 5.33 -5.50 -17.79
CA ARG A 69 4.60 -6.71 -17.37
C ARG A 69 4.32 -6.76 -15.87
N LEU A 70 4.71 -5.73 -15.13
CA LEU A 70 4.44 -5.65 -13.70
C LEU A 70 3.16 -4.84 -13.47
N VAL A 71 2.21 -5.41 -12.72
CA VAL A 71 0.99 -4.72 -12.29
C VAL A 71 0.93 -4.72 -10.77
N ALA A 72 0.37 -3.66 -10.18
CA ALA A 72 0.13 -3.61 -8.74
C ALA A 72 -1.37 -3.58 -8.43
N LEU A 73 -1.73 -4.16 -7.29
CA LEU A 73 -3.09 -4.27 -6.78
C LEU A 73 -3.13 -3.83 -5.33
N GLY A 74 -4.15 -3.04 -4.97
CA GLY A 74 -4.38 -2.61 -3.59
C GLY A 74 -5.83 -2.20 -3.36
N GLY A 75 -6.39 -2.62 -2.22
CA GLY A 75 -7.78 -2.34 -1.86
C GLY A 75 -7.92 -1.56 -0.56
N SER A 76 -8.93 -0.70 -0.43
CA SER A 76 -9.18 0.12 0.77
C SER A 76 -7.93 0.95 1.14
N ALA A 77 -7.32 0.75 2.32
CA ALA A 77 -6.04 1.34 2.70
C ALA A 77 -4.87 0.88 1.80
N GLY A 78 -4.94 -0.32 1.22
CA GLY A 78 -4.02 -0.74 0.15
C GLY A 78 -4.22 0.06 -1.15
N GLY A 79 -5.40 0.66 -1.33
CA GLY A 79 -5.70 1.63 -2.39
C GLY A 79 -4.88 2.92 -2.24
N LEU A 80 -4.70 3.39 -1.00
CA LEU A 80 -3.78 4.50 -0.70
C LEU A 80 -2.35 4.13 -1.12
N LEU A 81 -1.91 2.91 -0.77
CA LEU A 81 -0.58 2.42 -1.15
C LEU A 81 -0.41 2.43 -2.67
N VAL A 82 -1.31 1.82 -3.43
CA VAL A 82 -1.13 1.76 -4.90
C VAL A 82 -1.31 3.12 -5.57
N GLY A 83 -2.13 4.02 -5.00
CA GLY A 83 -2.23 5.41 -5.44
C GLY A 83 -0.95 6.21 -5.19
N ALA A 84 -0.33 6.06 -4.02
CA ALA A 84 0.94 6.72 -3.69
C ALA A 84 2.07 6.25 -4.61
N VAL A 85 2.23 4.94 -4.82
CA VAL A 85 3.31 4.42 -5.68
C VAL A 85 3.11 4.73 -7.15
N ALA A 86 1.85 4.86 -7.62
CA ALA A 86 1.57 5.36 -8.98
C ALA A 86 2.09 6.80 -9.19
N ASN A 87 2.11 7.63 -8.14
CA ASN A 87 2.71 8.97 -8.19
C ASN A 87 4.24 8.93 -8.01
N MET A 88 4.76 8.04 -7.17
CA MET A 88 6.18 8.01 -6.80
C MET A 88 7.08 7.29 -7.81
N ALA A 89 6.58 6.23 -8.46
CA ALA A 89 7.34 5.40 -9.40
C ALA A 89 6.43 4.80 -10.50
N PRO A 90 5.71 5.65 -11.27
CA PRO A 90 4.80 5.18 -12.32
C PRO A 90 5.50 4.30 -13.37
N GLU A 91 6.79 4.54 -13.62
CA GLU A 91 7.59 3.84 -14.61
C GLU A 91 7.80 2.35 -14.31
N LEU A 92 7.54 1.89 -13.08
CA LEU A 92 7.71 0.49 -12.68
C LEU A 92 6.52 -0.40 -13.02
N PHE A 93 5.35 0.18 -13.33
CA PHE A 93 4.10 -0.57 -13.43
C PHE A 93 3.40 -0.33 -14.77
N ALA A 94 3.11 -1.41 -15.49
CA ALA A 94 2.27 -1.39 -16.69
C ALA A 94 0.80 -1.09 -16.39
N GLY A 95 0.36 -1.30 -15.15
CA GLY A 95 -1.00 -1.02 -14.73
C GLY A 95 -1.20 -1.13 -13.22
N ILE A 96 -2.21 -0.43 -12.72
CA ILE A 96 -2.61 -0.40 -11.31
C ILE A 96 -4.08 -0.77 -11.20
N LEU A 97 -4.40 -1.72 -10.32
CA LEU A 97 -5.76 -2.04 -9.91
C LEU A 97 -6.01 -1.55 -8.48
N ALA A 98 -6.66 -0.40 -8.36
CA ALA A 98 -7.04 0.22 -7.09
C ALA A 98 -8.52 -0.09 -6.76
N GLN A 99 -8.77 -0.91 -5.74
CA GLN A 99 -10.11 -1.34 -5.36
C GLN A 99 -10.63 -0.51 -4.18
N VAL A 100 -11.79 0.15 -4.32
CA VAL A 100 -12.39 1.03 -3.29
C VAL A 100 -11.35 1.90 -2.56
N PRO A 101 -10.52 2.67 -3.30
CA PRO A 101 -9.25 3.12 -2.77
C PRO A 101 -9.38 4.39 -1.90
N PHE A 102 -8.67 4.41 -0.76
CA PHE A 102 -8.54 5.60 0.08
C PHE A 102 -7.51 6.57 -0.52
N VAL A 103 -7.93 7.47 -1.41
CA VAL A 103 -7.02 8.34 -2.20
C VAL A 103 -7.17 9.83 -1.95
N ASP A 104 -8.12 10.23 -1.10
CA ASP A 104 -8.25 11.60 -0.61
C ASP A 104 -8.01 11.67 0.92
N PRO A 105 -6.80 11.28 1.39
CA PRO A 105 -6.55 11.11 2.81
C PRO A 105 -6.58 12.42 3.59
N LEU A 106 -6.10 13.52 3.00
CA LEU A 106 -6.05 14.80 3.71
C LEU A 106 -7.46 15.34 3.97
N THR A 107 -8.28 15.44 2.92
CA THR A 107 -9.65 15.99 3.04
C THR A 107 -10.51 15.10 3.93
N THR A 108 -10.43 13.78 3.77
CA THR A 108 -11.19 12.83 4.60
C THR A 108 -10.82 12.95 6.07
N ILE A 109 -9.52 12.95 6.40
CA ILE A 109 -9.06 12.93 7.80
C ILE A 109 -9.22 14.30 8.49
N LEU A 110 -9.39 15.38 7.73
CA LEU A 110 -9.79 16.70 8.25
C LEU A 110 -11.26 16.76 8.68
N ASP A 111 -12.14 15.89 8.16
CA ASP A 111 -13.59 15.94 8.43
C ASP A 111 -14.01 14.91 9.51
N PRO A 112 -14.22 15.33 10.77
CA PRO A 112 -14.61 14.44 11.85
C PRO A 112 -16.07 13.96 11.75
N SER A 113 -16.88 14.49 10.83
CA SER A 113 -18.26 14.03 10.62
C SER A 113 -18.34 12.70 9.87
N LEU A 114 -17.24 12.32 9.18
CA LEU A 114 -17.14 11.04 8.48
C LEU A 114 -16.90 9.89 9.48
N PRO A 115 -17.50 8.71 9.25
CA PRO A 115 -17.67 7.67 10.27
C PRO A 115 -16.37 7.03 10.77
N LEU A 116 -15.27 7.12 10.02
CA LEU A 116 -13.97 6.51 10.39
C LEU A 116 -12.92 7.53 10.83
N THR A 117 -13.08 8.81 10.46
CA THR A 117 -12.00 9.81 10.58
C THR A 117 -11.42 9.92 11.98
N VAL A 118 -12.26 10.06 13.00
CA VAL A 118 -11.80 10.22 14.40
C VAL A 118 -11.05 8.99 14.88
N THR A 119 -11.52 7.80 14.51
CA THR A 119 -10.88 6.52 14.88
C THR A 119 -9.56 6.33 14.14
N GLU A 120 -9.45 6.85 12.92
CA GLU A 120 -8.26 6.67 12.09
C GLU A 120 -7.16 7.73 12.34
N TRP A 121 -7.36 8.71 13.21
CA TRP A 121 -6.28 9.63 13.63
C TRP A 121 -5.09 8.89 14.26
N ASP A 122 -5.33 7.77 14.95
CA ASP A 122 -4.25 6.95 15.52
C ASP A 122 -3.48 6.13 14.47
N GLU A 123 -4.01 6.01 13.25
CA GLU A 123 -3.38 5.34 12.11
C GLU A 123 -2.66 6.37 11.21
N TRP A 124 -3.36 7.44 10.84
CA TRP A 124 -2.87 8.39 9.83
C TRP A 124 -2.25 9.67 10.41
N GLY A 125 -2.59 10.01 11.64
CA GLY A 125 -2.34 11.32 12.25
C GLY A 125 -3.53 12.27 12.11
N ASN A 126 -3.57 13.31 12.95
CA ASN A 126 -4.60 14.34 12.91
C ASN A 126 -4.05 15.62 12.24
N PRO A 127 -4.49 15.94 11.01
CA PRO A 127 -4.00 17.10 10.25
C PRO A 127 -4.47 18.44 10.82
N SER A 128 -5.49 18.47 11.69
CA SER A 128 -5.98 19.68 12.36
C SER A 128 -5.11 20.11 13.55
N THR A 129 -4.19 19.26 14.00
CA THR A 129 -3.23 19.57 15.05
C THR A 129 -1.84 19.82 14.46
N THR A 130 -1.09 20.80 14.99
CA THR A 130 0.26 21.17 14.52
C THR A 130 1.28 20.02 14.62
N ALA A 131 0.94 18.91 15.27
CA ALA A 131 1.71 17.68 15.28
C ALA A 131 0.97 16.60 14.46
N MET A 132 1.65 16.02 13.47
CA MET A 132 1.23 14.80 12.74
C MET A 132 0.25 14.95 11.56
N SER A 133 0.63 15.72 10.54
CA SER A 133 0.06 15.58 9.20
C SER A 133 0.93 14.67 8.33
N MET A 134 0.35 13.61 7.75
CA MET A 134 0.92 12.95 6.59
C MET A 134 0.99 13.93 5.42
N ARG A 135 2.21 14.37 5.08
CA ARG A 135 2.47 14.95 3.77
C ARG A 135 2.66 13.80 2.79
N THR A 136 1.72 13.59 1.89
CA THR A 136 1.88 12.68 0.74
C THR A 136 3.12 13.08 -0.06
#